data_AF-A0A926SWE8-F1
#
_entry.id   AF-A0A926SWE8-F1
#
_cell.length_a   1.000
_cell.length_b   1.000
_cell.length_c   1.000
_cell.angle_alpha   90.00
_cell.angle_beta   90.00
_cell.angle_gamma   90.00
#
_symmetry.space_group_name_H-M   'P 1'
#
loop_
_entity.id
_entity.type
_entity.pdbx_description
1 polymer ?
#
loop_
_entity_poly.entity_id
_entity_poly.type
_entity_poly.pdbx_seq_one_letter_code
_entity_poly.pdbx_strand_id
1 'polypeptide(L)'
;MTELSLPEIFWLLEQGRQTGLLTLSTTQKPDTDKEKFHYIWLHQGRIVAASNNLECQGLLSEIGQKGWASKEVADQICQLCPSNTPIGDYLRVEGVLNSLQLQQLFAQQVKQPVYALFELANASFKFEPKAALPWAEMTGLSISTVEVTLQGLRALTDWSHLKHKFSDLNSALLTSRSKPSYLQFEPLEWRVWEFADGTVDLEAIARALGLPSQKVQQIAFRLIVVGLAKEVEQDIVPRKPQPAEKQNLRSTESAKNPKHSSAFVQNLITILRQQA
;
A
#
# COMPACT_ATOMS: atom_id res chain seq x y z
N MET A 1 10.85 15.53 13.08
CA MET A 1 10.16 15.44 11.77
C MET A 1 9.54 14.06 11.72
N THR A 2 8.24 13.93 11.50
CA THR A 2 7.60 12.60 11.40
C THR A 2 8.08 11.93 10.11
N GLU A 3 8.85 10.86 10.23
CA GLU A 3 9.23 10.02 9.10
C GLU A 3 7.97 9.32 8.56
N LEU A 4 7.77 9.40 7.24
CA LEU A 4 6.63 8.75 6.58
C LEU A 4 6.87 7.24 6.56
N SER A 5 5.84 6.45 6.85
CA SER A 5 5.90 4.99 6.69
C SER A 5 5.61 4.58 5.25
N LEU A 6 6.06 3.38 4.86
CA LEU A 6 5.82 2.83 3.52
C LEU A 6 4.33 2.84 3.10
N PRO A 7 3.36 2.45 3.96
CA PRO A 7 1.93 2.59 3.64
C PRO A 7 1.51 4.01 3.25
N GLU A 8 2.02 5.04 3.95
CA GLU A 8 1.70 6.44 3.69
C GLU A 8 2.31 6.90 2.36
N ILE A 9 3.53 6.48 2.06
CA ILE A 9 4.21 6.76 0.78
C ILE A 9 3.42 6.15 -0.37
N PHE A 10 3.05 4.87 -0.26
CA PHE A 10 2.26 4.17 -1.26
C PHE A 10 0.91 4.85 -1.51
N TRP A 11 0.20 5.23 -0.44
CA TRP A 11 -1.04 5.97 -0.57
C TRP A 11 -0.86 7.29 -1.35
N LEU A 12 0.20 8.06 -1.06
CA LEU A 12 0.50 9.31 -1.76
C LEU A 12 0.77 9.09 -3.26
N LEU A 13 1.56 8.05 -3.58
CA LEU A 13 1.88 7.70 -4.96
C LEU A 13 0.64 7.25 -5.75
N GLU A 14 -0.28 6.52 -5.13
CA GLU A 14 -1.57 6.15 -5.72
C GLU A 14 -2.43 7.39 -6.02
N GLN A 15 -2.62 8.27 -5.02
CA GLN A 15 -3.49 9.45 -5.18
C GLN A 15 -2.98 10.38 -6.28
N GLY A 16 -1.65 10.54 -6.37
CA GLY A 16 -1.01 11.32 -7.41
C GLY A 16 -0.91 10.63 -8.77
N ARG A 17 -1.33 9.35 -8.88
CA ARG A 17 -1.11 8.49 -10.07
C ARG A 17 0.33 8.57 -10.57
N GLN A 18 1.28 8.52 -9.64
CA GLN A 18 2.68 8.80 -9.92
C GLN A 18 3.30 7.70 -10.79
N THR A 19 4.18 8.10 -11.70
CA THR A 19 5.01 7.19 -12.51
C THR A 19 6.47 7.51 -12.24
N GLY A 20 7.26 6.50 -11.88
CA GLY A 20 8.66 6.69 -11.54
C GLY A 20 9.23 5.53 -10.73
N LEU A 21 10.39 5.76 -10.13
CA LEU A 21 11.12 4.79 -9.32
C LEU A 21 11.10 5.23 -7.85
N LEU A 22 10.62 4.37 -6.96
CA LEU A 22 10.81 4.51 -5.52
C LEU A 22 11.99 3.64 -5.08
N THR A 23 13.00 4.27 -4.51
CA THR A 23 14.17 3.60 -3.92
C THR A 23 14.05 3.65 -2.41
N LEU A 24 14.17 2.49 -1.78
CA LEU A 24 14.29 2.34 -0.33
C LEU A 24 15.72 1.92 -0.01
N SER A 25 16.35 2.56 0.97
CA SER A 25 17.61 2.08 1.53
C SER A 25 17.44 1.73 3.00
N THR A 26 18.03 0.61 3.42
CA THR A 26 18.07 0.19 4.82
C THR A 26 19.49 -0.12 5.25
N THR A 27 19.83 0.28 6.46
CA THR A 27 21.07 -0.06 7.15
C THR A 27 20.84 -1.31 7.99
N GLN A 28 21.42 -2.44 7.59
CA GLN A 28 21.30 -3.66 8.37
C GLN A 28 22.43 -3.75 9.40
N LYS A 29 22.07 -3.56 10.68
CA LYS A 29 22.94 -3.75 11.86
C LYS A 29 24.23 -2.90 11.85
N PRO A 30 24.76 -2.52 13.03
CA PRO A 30 26.00 -1.76 13.13
C PRO A 30 27.26 -2.52 12.65
N ASP A 31 27.21 -3.85 12.50
CA ASP A 31 28.38 -4.69 12.15
C ASP A 31 28.54 -4.97 10.64
N THR A 32 27.56 -4.62 9.82
CA THR A 32 27.63 -4.82 8.36
C THR A 32 27.25 -3.53 7.66
N ASP A 33 28.24 -2.70 7.34
CA ASP A 33 28.14 -1.43 6.60
C ASP A 33 27.54 -1.53 5.17
N LYS A 34 26.86 -2.62 4.83
CA LYS A 34 26.23 -2.80 3.52
C LYS A 34 24.80 -2.29 3.56
N GLU A 35 24.61 -1.10 2.99
CA GLU A 35 23.28 -0.61 2.62
C GLU A 35 22.60 -1.59 1.67
N LYS A 36 21.36 -1.98 1.99
CA LYS A 36 20.51 -2.72 1.06
C LYS A 36 19.57 -1.76 0.38
N PHE A 37 19.50 -1.86 -0.93
CA PHE A 37 18.61 -1.06 -1.76
C PHE A 37 17.47 -1.92 -2.28
N HIS A 38 16.27 -1.35 -2.26
CA HIS A 38 15.08 -1.92 -2.87
C HIS A 38 14.49 -0.90 -3.84
N TYR A 39 14.26 -1.34 -5.06
CA TYR A 39 13.77 -0.53 -6.17
C TYR A 39 12.36 -0.98 -6.51
N ILE A 40 11.41 -0.05 -6.52
CA ILE A 40 10.01 -0.29 -6.84
C ILE A 40 9.61 0.67 -7.96
N TRP A 41 9.26 0.13 -9.11
CA TRP A 41 8.80 0.94 -10.24
C TRP A 41 7.29 1.05 -10.22
N LEU A 42 6.83 2.29 -10.37
CA LEU A 42 5.43 2.64 -10.42
C LEU A 42 5.06 3.18 -11.79
N HIS A 43 3.87 2.80 -12.26
CA HIS A 43 3.22 3.37 -13.42
C HIS A 43 1.78 3.72 -13.06
N GLN A 44 1.42 5.00 -13.17
CA GLN A 44 0.08 5.51 -12.84
C GLN A 44 -0.40 5.13 -11.43
N GLY A 45 0.50 5.15 -10.45
CA GLY A 45 0.20 4.79 -9.07
C GLY A 45 0.19 3.28 -8.79
N ARG A 46 0.46 2.42 -9.79
CA ARG A 46 0.49 0.96 -9.64
C ARG A 46 1.93 0.46 -9.68
N ILE A 47 2.24 -0.56 -8.89
CA ILE A 47 3.54 -1.23 -8.94
C ILE A 47 3.58 -2.17 -10.14
N VAL A 48 4.61 -2.01 -10.97
CA VAL A 48 4.82 -2.80 -12.19
C VAL A 48 6.06 -3.70 -12.13
N ALA A 49 7.05 -3.35 -11.31
CA ALA A 49 8.25 -4.15 -11.10
C ALA A 49 8.86 -3.84 -9.72
N ALA A 50 9.61 -4.78 -9.19
CA ALA A 50 10.46 -4.58 -8.01
C ALA A 50 11.77 -5.36 -8.18
N SER A 51 12.86 -4.84 -7.61
CA SER A 51 14.17 -5.49 -7.63
C SER A 51 15.05 -5.01 -6.48
N ASN A 52 16.09 -5.76 -6.15
CA ASN A 52 17.14 -5.37 -5.21
C ASN A 52 18.41 -4.87 -5.91
N ASN A 53 18.41 -4.84 -7.25
CA ASN A 53 19.48 -4.29 -8.07
C ASN A 53 18.91 -3.58 -9.31
N LEU A 54 19.76 -2.86 -10.03
CA LEU A 54 19.40 -2.14 -11.26
C LEU A 54 19.84 -2.86 -12.53
N GLU A 55 20.33 -4.10 -12.43
CA GLU A 55 20.85 -4.86 -13.57
C GLU A 55 19.75 -5.31 -14.53
N CYS A 56 18.50 -5.33 -14.08
CA CYS A 56 17.31 -5.63 -14.88
C CYS A 56 17.31 -7.04 -15.52
N GLN A 57 17.82 -8.05 -14.80
CA GLN A 57 17.89 -9.46 -15.25
C GLN A 57 17.13 -10.46 -14.36
N GLY A 58 16.43 -9.99 -13.32
CA GLY A 58 15.74 -10.83 -12.33
C GLY A 58 14.71 -11.75 -12.96
N LEU A 59 13.87 -11.23 -13.85
CA LEU A 59 12.79 -11.97 -14.49
C LEU A 59 13.31 -13.13 -15.36
N LEU A 60 14.31 -12.87 -16.21
CA LEU A 60 14.91 -13.90 -17.08
C LEU A 60 15.67 -14.96 -16.28
N SER A 61 16.39 -14.53 -15.24
CA SER A 61 17.07 -15.43 -14.32
C SER A 61 16.06 -16.36 -13.65
N GLU A 62 14.90 -15.85 -13.23
CA GLU A 62 13.86 -16.65 -12.60
C GLU A 62 13.22 -17.66 -13.57
N ILE A 63 12.96 -17.26 -14.82
CA ILE A 63 12.46 -18.16 -15.88
C ILE A 63 13.43 -19.32 -16.11
N GLY A 64 14.73 -19.03 -16.20
CA GLY A 64 15.78 -20.04 -16.37
C GLY A 64 15.89 -20.97 -15.17
N GLN A 65 15.85 -20.44 -13.94
CA GLN A 65 15.91 -21.24 -12.71
C GLN A 65 14.71 -22.21 -12.58
N LYS A 66 13.53 -21.81 -13.07
CA LYS A 66 12.34 -22.67 -13.07
C LYS A 66 12.31 -23.66 -14.25
N GLY A 67 13.28 -23.59 -15.16
CA GLY A 67 13.39 -24.47 -16.33
C GLY A 67 12.29 -24.26 -17.37
N TRP A 68 11.66 -23.09 -17.40
CA TRP A 68 10.56 -22.80 -18.33
C TRP A 68 11.04 -22.41 -19.73
N ALA A 69 12.24 -21.85 -19.82
CA ALA A 69 12.94 -21.59 -21.08
C ALA A 69 14.44 -21.77 -20.87
N SER A 70 15.16 -22.16 -21.92
CA SER A 70 16.62 -22.10 -21.90
C SER A 70 17.08 -20.65 -21.93
N LYS A 71 18.28 -20.39 -21.42
CA LYS A 71 18.85 -19.04 -21.42
C LYS A 71 18.98 -18.51 -22.84
N GLU A 72 19.38 -19.36 -23.78
CA GLU A 72 19.55 -19.00 -25.19
C GLU A 72 18.23 -18.56 -25.84
N VAL A 73 17.15 -19.30 -25.58
CA VAL A 73 15.81 -18.95 -26.10
C VAL A 73 15.31 -17.64 -25.49
N ALA A 74 15.47 -17.48 -24.18
CA ALA A 74 15.07 -16.26 -23.49
C ALA A 74 15.86 -15.04 -24.00
N ASP A 75 17.19 -15.16 -24.13
CA ASP A 75 18.07 -14.09 -24.60
C ASP A 75 17.75 -13.69 -26.06
N GLN A 76 17.46 -14.66 -26.93
CA GLN A 76 17.04 -14.39 -28.32
C GLN A 76 15.74 -13.60 -28.38
N ILE A 77 14.75 -13.99 -27.58
CA ILE A 77 13.45 -13.30 -27.55
C ILE A 77 13.59 -11.89 -26.97
N CYS A 78 14.44 -11.72 -25.95
CA CYS A 78 14.76 -10.40 -25.40
C CYS A 78 15.37 -9.44 -26.42
N GLN A 79 16.22 -9.94 -27.33
CA GLN A 79 16.80 -9.11 -28.39
C GLN A 79 15.76 -8.65 -29.42
N LEU A 80 14.69 -9.42 -29.62
CA LEU A 80 13.60 -9.08 -30.55
C LEU A 80 12.50 -8.24 -29.90
N CYS A 81 12.44 -8.20 -28.56
CA CYS A 81 11.42 -7.48 -27.82
C CYS A 81 11.55 -5.96 -28.05
N PRO A 82 10.46 -5.26 -28.41
CA PRO A 82 10.46 -3.80 -28.46
C PRO A 82 10.83 -3.18 -27.11
N SER A 83 11.58 -2.08 -27.14
CA SER A 83 12.12 -1.42 -25.94
C SER A 83 11.08 -0.76 -25.04
N ASN A 84 9.82 -0.70 -25.48
CA ASN A 84 8.67 -0.13 -24.77
C ASN A 84 7.58 -1.18 -24.46
N THR A 85 7.93 -2.46 -24.49
CA THR A 85 7.03 -3.58 -24.23
C THR A 85 7.53 -4.38 -23.02
N PRO A 86 6.66 -4.72 -22.06
CA PRO A 86 7.03 -5.63 -20.97
C PRO A 86 7.50 -6.99 -21.53
N ILE A 87 8.69 -7.44 -21.15
CA ILE A 87 9.25 -8.68 -21.69
C ILE A 87 8.37 -9.90 -21.36
N GLY A 88 7.70 -9.92 -20.22
CA GLY A 88 6.80 -11.02 -19.85
C GLY A 88 5.58 -11.12 -20.79
N ASP A 89 5.03 -9.98 -21.23
CA ASP A 89 3.95 -9.99 -22.22
C ASP A 89 4.44 -10.49 -23.57
N TYR A 90 5.63 -10.08 -23.98
CA TYR A 90 6.24 -10.53 -25.23
C TYR A 90 6.51 -12.05 -25.21
N LEU A 91 7.12 -12.56 -24.14
CA LEU A 91 7.34 -14.00 -23.92
C LEU A 91 6.03 -14.82 -23.93
N ARG A 92 4.93 -14.23 -23.47
CA ARG A 92 3.61 -14.86 -23.54
C ARG A 92 3.05 -14.91 -24.95
N VAL A 93 3.18 -13.81 -25.71
CA VAL A 93 2.74 -13.76 -27.12
C VAL A 93 3.53 -14.77 -27.96
N GLU A 94 4.83 -14.90 -27.73
CA GLU A 94 5.70 -15.88 -28.38
C GLU A 94 5.51 -17.33 -27.87
N GLY A 95 4.59 -17.56 -26.94
CA GLY A 95 4.25 -18.90 -26.44
C GLY A 95 5.26 -19.54 -25.50
N VAL A 96 6.28 -18.79 -25.05
CA VAL A 96 7.28 -19.28 -24.09
C VAL A 96 6.73 -19.35 -22.67
N LEU A 97 5.89 -18.38 -22.30
CA LEU A 97 5.23 -18.34 -21.00
C LEU A 97 3.70 -18.35 -21.17
N ASN A 98 3.02 -18.99 -20.22
CA ASN A 98 1.57 -18.87 -20.08
C ASN A 98 1.18 -17.85 -19.00
N SER A 99 -0.11 -17.51 -18.94
CA SER A 99 -0.64 -16.54 -17.98
C SER A 99 -0.42 -16.94 -16.52
N LEU A 100 -0.46 -18.24 -16.20
CA LEU A 100 -0.23 -18.74 -14.83
C LEU A 100 1.23 -18.55 -14.42
N GLN A 101 2.17 -18.84 -15.32
CA GLN A 101 3.60 -18.60 -15.10
C GLN A 101 3.89 -17.11 -14.91
N LEU A 102 3.29 -16.21 -15.69
CA LEU A 102 3.43 -14.76 -15.48
C LEU A 102 2.89 -14.31 -14.12
N GLN A 103 1.75 -14.87 -13.67
CA GLN A 103 1.22 -14.58 -12.34
C GLN A 103 2.17 -15.07 -11.23
N GLN A 104 2.81 -16.23 -11.41
CA GLN A 104 3.80 -16.75 -10.47
C GLN A 104 5.05 -15.88 -10.40
N LEU A 105 5.60 -15.47 -11.56
CA LEU A 105 6.74 -14.54 -11.63
C LEU A 105 6.40 -13.22 -10.96
N PHE A 106 5.23 -12.65 -11.26
CA PHE A 106 4.82 -11.38 -10.66
C PHE A 106 4.63 -11.50 -9.14
N ALA A 107 4.09 -12.61 -8.65
CA ALA A 107 3.97 -12.85 -7.22
C ALA A 107 5.34 -12.94 -6.54
N GLN A 108 6.30 -13.65 -7.14
CA GLN A 108 7.63 -13.88 -6.58
C GLN A 108 8.55 -12.66 -6.71
N GLN A 109 8.54 -11.97 -7.85
CA GLN A 109 9.43 -10.84 -8.12
C GLN A 109 8.89 -9.52 -7.56
N VAL A 110 7.57 -9.33 -7.53
CA VAL A 110 6.96 -8.06 -7.14
C VAL A 110 6.28 -8.17 -5.78
N LYS A 111 5.27 -9.03 -5.64
CA LYS A 111 4.44 -9.04 -4.42
C LYS A 111 5.25 -9.43 -3.18
N GLN A 112 5.96 -10.55 -3.21
CA GLN A 112 6.68 -11.07 -2.05
C GLN A 112 7.78 -10.10 -1.56
N PRO A 113 8.67 -9.55 -2.41
CA PRO A 113 9.65 -8.59 -1.96
C PRO A 113 9.01 -7.33 -1.38
N VAL A 114 7.96 -6.80 -2.02
CA VAL A 114 7.26 -5.60 -1.53
C VAL A 114 6.58 -5.86 -0.18
N TYR A 115 6.04 -7.06 0.06
CA TYR A 115 5.46 -7.41 1.37
C TYR A 115 6.50 -7.38 2.48
N ALA A 116 7.70 -7.91 2.22
CA ALA A 116 8.78 -7.90 3.19
C ALA A 116 9.20 -6.48 3.58
N LEU A 117 9.01 -5.48 2.71
CA LEU A 117 9.35 -4.08 3.00
C LEU A 117 8.47 -3.46 4.09
N PHE A 118 7.26 -3.99 4.35
CA PHE A 118 6.42 -3.49 5.44
C PHE A 118 6.96 -3.85 6.83
N GLU A 119 7.88 -4.80 6.94
CA GLU A 119 8.54 -5.16 8.20
C GLU A 119 9.71 -4.23 8.55
N LEU A 120 10.14 -3.37 7.61
CA LEU A 120 11.26 -2.47 7.82
C LEU A 120 10.88 -1.33 8.78
N ALA A 121 11.45 -1.36 9.98
CA ALA A 121 11.25 -0.32 10.99
C ALA A 121 11.88 1.02 10.60
N ASN A 122 13.08 0.99 10.00
CA ASN A 122 13.84 2.17 9.58
C ASN A 122 14.30 1.97 8.13
N ALA A 123 13.78 2.80 7.23
CA ALA A 123 14.23 2.88 5.85
C ALA A 123 14.22 4.35 5.41
N SER A 124 15.20 4.73 4.59
CA SER A 124 15.17 6.00 3.88
C SER A 124 14.52 5.81 2.52
N PHE A 125 13.86 6.84 2.01
CA PHE A 125 13.09 6.77 0.77
C PHE A 125 13.50 7.90 -0.18
N LYS A 126 13.58 7.57 -1.45
CA LYS A 126 13.77 8.53 -2.54
C LYS A 126 12.84 8.18 -3.69
N PHE A 127 12.05 9.14 -4.15
CA PHE A 127 11.22 8.97 -5.35
C PHE A 127 11.82 9.75 -6.52
N GLU A 128 12.00 9.06 -7.64
CA GLU A 128 12.52 9.57 -8.90
C GLU A 128 11.38 9.59 -9.92
N PRO A 129 10.63 10.70 -10.00
CA PRO A 129 9.53 10.86 -10.94
C PRO A 129 10.03 10.82 -12.38
N LYS A 130 9.21 10.27 -13.28
CA LYS A 130 9.55 10.10 -14.72
C LYS A 130 10.79 9.25 -14.99
N ALA A 131 11.26 8.48 -14.00
CA ALA A 131 12.28 7.44 -14.23
C ALA A 131 11.80 6.45 -15.30
N ALA A 132 12.72 5.97 -16.13
CA ALA A 132 12.41 4.99 -17.15
C ALA A 132 11.88 3.70 -16.53
N LEU A 133 10.86 3.12 -17.15
CA LEU A 133 10.31 1.84 -16.71
C LEU A 133 11.28 0.70 -17.11
N PRO A 134 11.42 -0.34 -16.26
CA PRO A 134 12.35 -1.43 -16.49
C PRO A 134 11.64 -2.49 -17.34
N TRP A 135 11.40 -2.20 -18.62
CA TRP A 135 10.60 -3.06 -19.50
C TRP A 135 11.09 -4.53 -19.54
N ALA A 136 12.41 -4.74 -19.41
CA ALA A 136 13.05 -6.05 -19.32
C ALA A 136 12.83 -6.82 -18.00
N GLU A 137 12.26 -6.18 -16.97
CA GLU A 137 11.89 -6.80 -15.70
C GLU A 137 10.37 -6.92 -15.51
N MET A 138 9.59 -6.33 -16.41
CA MET A 138 8.15 -6.26 -16.27
C MET A 138 7.50 -7.53 -16.82
N THR A 139 6.66 -8.18 -16.00
CA THR A 139 5.85 -9.33 -16.42
C THR A 139 4.65 -8.97 -17.30
N GLY A 140 4.35 -7.67 -17.42
CA GLY A 140 3.09 -7.16 -18.00
C GLY A 140 1.96 -6.99 -16.99
N LEU A 141 2.11 -7.52 -15.78
CA LEU A 141 1.14 -7.38 -14.70
C LEU A 141 1.43 -6.16 -13.82
N SER A 142 0.41 -5.70 -13.09
CA SER A 142 0.56 -4.62 -12.12
C SER A 142 -0.37 -4.79 -10.94
N ILE A 143 0.00 -4.23 -9.78
CA ILE A 143 -0.82 -4.22 -8.56
C ILE A 143 -0.97 -2.79 -8.04
N SER A 144 -2.17 -2.43 -7.59
CA SER A 144 -2.40 -1.13 -6.92
C SER A 144 -1.59 -1.09 -5.62
N THR A 145 -1.03 0.07 -5.30
CA THR A 145 -0.30 0.23 -4.04
C THR A 145 -1.25 0.15 -2.83
N VAL A 146 -2.53 0.49 -2.99
CA VAL A 146 -3.58 0.24 -1.99
C VAL A 146 -3.75 -1.25 -1.72
N GLU A 147 -3.83 -2.05 -2.78
CA GLU A 147 -4.00 -3.51 -2.67
C GLU A 147 -2.76 -4.18 -2.06
N VAL A 148 -1.56 -3.81 -2.51
CA VAL A 148 -0.30 -4.35 -1.98
C VAL A 148 -0.11 -3.98 -0.50
N THR A 149 -0.57 -2.79 -0.09
CA THR A 149 -0.51 -2.32 1.30
C THR A 149 -1.42 -3.13 2.21
N LEU A 150 -2.66 -3.37 1.78
CA LEU A 150 -3.58 -4.24 2.52
C LEU A 150 -3.02 -5.66 2.65
N GLN A 151 -2.54 -6.25 1.54
CA GLN A 151 -2.01 -7.62 1.56
C GLN A 151 -0.70 -7.73 2.36
N GLY A 152 0.22 -6.77 2.22
CA GLY A 152 1.49 -6.75 2.95
C GLY A 152 1.30 -6.57 4.46
N LEU A 153 0.46 -5.62 4.87
CA LEU A 153 0.16 -5.41 6.29
C LEU A 153 -0.61 -6.57 6.93
N ARG A 154 -1.36 -7.37 6.16
CA ARG A 154 -1.97 -8.61 6.70
C ARG A 154 -0.93 -9.69 7.02
N ALA A 155 0.14 -9.76 6.24
CA ALA A 155 1.21 -10.74 6.42
C ALA A 155 2.19 -10.37 7.55
N LEU A 156 2.12 -9.14 8.05
CA LEU A 156 3.03 -8.62 9.07
C LEU A 156 2.92 -9.39 10.39
N THR A 157 4.04 -9.97 10.81
CA THR A 157 4.14 -10.73 12.06
C THR A 157 4.46 -9.84 13.27
N ASP A 158 5.31 -8.82 13.08
CA ASP A 158 5.69 -7.85 14.13
C ASP A 158 5.20 -6.43 13.82
N TRP A 159 4.27 -5.96 14.65
CA TRP A 159 3.65 -4.63 14.55
C TRP A 159 4.34 -3.57 15.43
N SER A 160 5.42 -3.91 16.14
CA SER A 160 6.01 -3.06 17.17
C SER A 160 6.37 -1.66 16.65
N HIS A 161 6.94 -1.58 15.44
CA HIS A 161 7.33 -0.31 14.82
C HIS A 161 6.13 0.53 14.34
N LEU A 162 4.95 -0.06 14.14
CA LEU A 162 3.72 0.64 13.72
C LEU A 162 2.77 0.93 14.87
N LYS A 163 2.97 0.33 16.05
CA LYS A 163 2.04 0.40 17.18
C LYS A 163 1.76 1.84 17.62
N HIS A 164 2.74 2.73 17.52
CA HIS A 164 2.58 4.15 17.84
C HIS A 164 1.68 4.92 16.87
N LYS A 165 1.33 4.34 15.71
CA LYS A 165 0.42 4.89 14.70
C LYS A 165 -1.01 4.33 14.81
N PHE A 166 -1.28 3.45 15.77
CA PHE A 166 -2.63 2.91 15.95
C PHE A 166 -3.56 3.95 16.54
N SER A 167 -4.81 3.93 16.07
CA SER A 167 -5.89 4.75 16.61
C SER A 167 -6.19 4.42 18.06
N ASP A 168 -6.67 5.42 18.81
CA ASP A 168 -7.10 5.24 20.20
C ASP A 168 -8.26 4.25 20.28
N LEU A 169 -8.34 3.46 21.34
CA LEU A 169 -9.45 2.51 21.50
C LEU A 169 -10.81 3.21 21.71
N ASN A 170 -10.79 4.45 22.20
CA ASN A 170 -11.97 5.28 22.42
C ASN A 170 -12.31 6.17 21.22
N SER A 171 -11.54 6.10 20.13
CA SER A 171 -11.89 6.79 18.89
C SER A 171 -12.77 5.91 18.03
N ALA A 172 -13.52 6.54 17.13
CA ALA A 172 -14.35 5.83 16.16
C ALA A 172 -13.73 5.89 14.76
N LEU A 173 -14.17 4.97 13.90
CA LEU A 173 -13.84 4.98 12.48
C LEU A 173 -14.99 5.55 11.68
N LEU A 174 -14.68 6.48 10.78
CA LEU A 174 -15.62 6.98 9.79
C LEU A 174 -15.15 6.56 8.40
N THR A 175 -16.00 5.86 7.66
CA THR A 175 -15.74 5.49 6.27
C THR A 175 -15.58 6.74 5.42
N SER A 176 -14.44 6.87 4.73
CA SER A 176 -14.14 8.06 3.92
C SER A 176 -14.49 7.90 2.44
N ARG A 177 -14.59 6.67 1.94
CA ARG A 177 -14.83 6.33 0.53
C ARG A 177 -15.58 5.02 0.42
N SER A 178 -16.33 4.84 -0.67
CA SER A 178 -16.85 3.53 -1.03
C SER A 178 -15.70 2.57 -1.30
N LYS A 179 -15.81 1.33 -0.80
CA LYS A 179 -14.86 0.25 -1.07
C LYS A 179 -14.73 0.04 -2.60
N PRO A 180 -13.53 0.16 -3.19
CA PRO A 180 -13.31 -0.16 -4.59
C PRO A 180 -13.56 -1.65 -4.89
N SER A 181 -14.15 -1.95 -6.04
CA SER A 181 -14.55 -3.32 -6.45
C SER A 181 -13.37 -4.29 -6.59
N TYR A 182 -12.18 -3.79 -6.94
CA TYR A 182 -10.97 -4.60 -7.08
C TYR A 182 -10.35 -5.00 -5.74
N LEU A 183 -10.69 -4.31 -4.64
CA LEU A 183 -10.15 -4.65 -3.33
C LEU A 183 -10.88 -5.84 -2.72
N GLN A 184 -10.15 -6.89 -2.36
CA GLN A 184 -10.67 -8.00 -1.60
C GLN A 184 -10.47 -7.74 -0.10
N PHE A 185 -11.57 -7.65 0.66
CA PHE A 185 -11.49 -7.60 2.12
C PHE A 185 -11.57 -9.01 2.66
N GLU A 186 -10.82 -9.27 3.73
CA GLU A 186 -11.05 -10.46 4.53
C GLU A 186 -12.34 -10.31 5.35
N PRO A 187 -12.98 -11.42 5.78
CA PRO A 187 -14.24 -11.38 6.50
C PRO A 187 -14.23 -10.45 7.73
N LEU A 188 -13.13 -10.44 8.50
CA LEU A 188 -13.00 -9.56 9.68
C LEU A 188 -12.84 -8.09 9.31
N GLU A 189 -12.17 -7.79 8.19
CA GLU A 189 -12.04 -6.41 7.72
C GLU A 189 -13.38 -5.87 7.26
N TRP A 190 -14.19 -6.71 6.61
CA TRP A 190 -15.54 -6.36 6.21
C TRP A 190 -16.39 -6.04 7.45
N ARG A 191 -16.37 -6.92 8.46
CA ARG A 191 -17.10 -6.70 9.72
C ARG A 191 -16.71 -5.40 10.42
N VAL A 192 -15.41 -5.12 10.58
CA VAL A 192 -14.98 -3.86 11.21
C VAL A 192 -15.37 -2.64 10.36
N TRP A 193 -15.28 -2.75 9.03
CA TRP A 193 -15.66 -1.67 8.12
C TRP A 193 -17.17 -1.35 8.17
N GLU A 194 -18.04 -2.34 8.42
CA GLU A 194 -19.48 -2.10 8.63
C GLU A 194 -19.79 -1.25 9.88
N PHE A 195 -18.95 -1.30 10.92
CA PHE A 195 -19.09 -0.46 12.10
C PHE A 195 -18.47 0.94 11.92
N ALA A 196 -17.82 1.22 10.79
CA ALA A 196 -17.10 2.46 10.56
C ALA A 196 -18.03 3.61 10.11
N ASP A 197 -19.01 3.95 10.96
CA ASP A 197 -19.97 5.04 10.77
C ASP A 197 -19.65 6.32 11.56
N GLY A 198 -18.55 6.30 12.33
CA GLY A 198 -18.08 7.39 13.17
C GLY A 198 -18.72 7.46 14.56
N THR A 199 -19.61 6.52 14.92
CA THR A 199 -20.39 6.56 16.16
C THR A 199 -20.00 5.49 17.19
N VAL A 200 -19.38 4.40 16.75
CA VAL A 200 -18.95 3.29 17.61
C VAL A 200 -17.44 3.32 17.78
N ASP A 201 -16.97 3.35 19.03
CA ASP A 201 -15.55 3.31 19.34
C ASP A 201 -14.92 1.93 19.06
N LEU A 202 -13.60 1.89 18.86
CA LEU A 202 -12.88 0.66 18.52
C LEU A 202 -13.01 -0.43 19.61
N GLU A 203 -13.08 -0.05 20.88
CA GLU A 203 -13.24 -0.98 22.01
C GLU A 203 -14.64 -1.63 22.00
N ALA A 204 -15.68 -0.88 21.68
CA ALA A 204 -17.03 -1.39 21.50
C ALA A 204 -17.12 -2.31 20.28
N ILE A 205 -16.44 -1.99 19.18
CA ILE A 205 -16.33 -2.89 18.01
C ILE A 205 -15.64 -4.20 18.40
N ALA A 206 -14.54 -4.13 19.15
CA ALA A 206 -13.81 -5.31 19.62
C ALA A 206 -14.70 -6.24 20.46
N ARG A 207 -15.45 -5.67 21.42
CA ARG A 207 -16.42 -6.42 22.24
C ARG A 207 -17.55 -7.03 21.40
N ALA A 208 -18.13 -6.26 20.47
CA ALA A 208 -19.24 -6.73 19.62
C ALA A 208 -18.82 -7.89 18.70
N LEU A 209 -17.59 -7.89 18.21
CA LEU A 209 -17.07 -8.93 17.31
C LEU A 209 -16.38 -10.08 18.05
N GLY A 210 -16.21 -10.00 19.37
CA GLY A 210 -15.46 -10.99 20.15
C GLY A 210 -13.98 -11.06 19.75
N LEU A 211 -13.40 -9.93 19.35
CA LEU A 211 -12.00 -9.82 18.90
C LEU A 211 -11.13 -9.14 19.97
N PRO A 212 -9.83 -9.46 20.05
CA PRO A 212 -8.89 -8.67 20.82
C PRO A 212 -8.83 -7.22 20.31
N SER A 213 -8.80 -6.23 21.20
CA SER A 213 -8.78 -4.80 20.84
C SER A 213 -7.62 -4.46 19.88
N GLN A 214 -6.44 -5.06 20.10
CA GLN A 214 -5.29 -4.90 19.21
C GLN A 214 -5.58 -5.38 17.77
N LYS A 215 -6.38 -6.45 17.58
CA LYS A 215 -6.72 -6.94 16.25
C LYS A 215 -7.63 -5.94 15.52
N VAL A 216 -8.56 -5.32 16.24
CA VAL A 216 -9.41 -4.24 15.70
C VAL A 216 -8.56 -3.02 15.35
N GLN A 217 -7.63 -2.60 16.22
CA GLN A 217 -6.69 -1.51 15.91
C GLN A 217 -5.83 -1.79 14.66
N GLN A 218 -5.35 -3.02 14.47
CA GLN A 218 -4.63 -3.41 13.26
C GLN A 218 -5.49 -3.30 12.00
N ILE A 219 -6.75 -3.72 12.07
CA ILE A 219 -7.70 -3.59 10.95
C ILE A 219 -7.99 -2.11 10.69
N ALA A 220 -8.27 -1.34 11.75
CA ALA A 220 -8.50 0.10 11.71
C ALA A 220 -7.33 0.83 11.02
N PHE A 221 -6.11 0.57 11.48
CA PHE A 221 -4.89 1.12 10.90
C PHE A 221 -4.80 0.81 9.41
N ARG A 222 -4.98 -0.46 9.00
CA ARG A 222 -4.97 -0.84 7.57
C ARG A 222 -6.00 -0.07 6.75
N LEU A 223 -7.23 0.08 7.24
CA LEU A 223 -8.29 0.83 6.56
C LEU A 223 -7.98 2.33 6.46
N ILE A 224 -7.37 2.91 7.50
CA ILE A 224 -6.98 4.33 7.54
C ILE A 224 -5.84 4.62 6.57
N VAL A 225 -4.74 3.86 6.62
CA VAL A 225 -3.54 4.16 5.80
C VAL A 225 -3.78 4.03 4.30
N VAL A 226 -4.75 3.20 3.90
CA VAL A 226 -5.16 3.10 2.49
C VAL A 226 -6.32 4.02 2.12
N GLY A 227 -6.78 4.87 3.04
CA GLY A 227 -7.78 5.91 2.82
C GLY A 227 -9.23 5.43 2.71
N LEU A 228 -9.54 4.24 3.22
CA LEU A 228 -10.91 3.70 3.26
C LEU A 228 -11.69 4.18 4.49
N ALA A 229 -10.99 4.45 5.58
CA ALA A 229 -11.54 5.01 6.80
C ALA A 229 -10.70 6.19 7.29
N LYS A 230 -11.24 6.94 8.25
CA LYS A 230 -10.54 7.97 9.01
C LYS A 230 -10.88 7.80 10.47
N GLU A 231 -9.92 8.11 11.33
CA GLU A 231 -10.15 8.22 12.76
C GLU A 231 -10.90 9.52 13.07
N VAL A 232 -11.91 9.42 13.93
CA VAL A 232 -12.64 10.55 14.48
C VAL A 232 -12.65 10.46 16.00
N GLU A 233 -12.27 11.56 16.66
CA GLU A 233 -12.40 11.67 18.11
C GLU A 233 -13.87 11.64 18.48
N GLN A 234 -14.22 10.80 19.46
CA GLN A 234 -15.54 10.89 20.06
C GLN A 234 -15.53 12.04 21.06
N ASP A 235 -16.26 13.11 20.78
CA ASP A 235 -16.65 14.02 21.85
C ASP A 235 -17.35 13.19 22.91
N ILE A 236 -16.79 13.16 24.13
CA ILE A 236 -17.38 12.49 25.29
C ILE A 236 -18.66 13.24 25.66
N VAL A 237 -19.72 13.06 24.87
CA VAL A 237 -21.07 13.41 25.29
C VAL A 237 -21.63 12.13 25.90
N PRO A 238 -21.74 12.03 27.23
CA PRO A 238 -22.36 10.87 27.85
C PRO A 238 -23.80 10.78 27.34
N ARG A 239 -24.05 9.84 26.43
CA ARG A 239 -25.38 9.60 25.88
C ARG A 239 -26.21 8.99 27.00
N LYS A 240 -26.90 9.82 27.77
CA LYS A 240 -28.02 9.35 28.62
C LYS A 240 -29.00 8.61 27.69
N PRO A 241 -29.48 7.41 28.05
CA PRO A 241 -30.53 6.76 27.29
C PRO A 241 -31.80 7.60 27.40
N GLN A 242 -32.18 8.29 26.32
CA GLN A 242 -33.49 8.91 26.19
C GLN A 242 -34.38 8.03 25.30
N PRO A 243 -35.65 7.78 25.71
CA PRO A 243 -36.60 7.04 24.89
C PRO A 243 -36.94 7.83 23.63
N ALA A 244 -37.23 7.11 22.55
CA ALA A 244 -37.53 7.66 21.24
C ALA A 244 -38.76 8.59 21.25
N GLU A 245 -38.58 9.84 20.80
CA GLU A 245 -39.67 10.69 20.32
C GLU A 245 -39.29 11.39 19.01
N LYS A 246 -40.30 11.53 18.14
CA LYS A 246 -40.20 11.87 16.71
C LYS A 246 -40.13 13.38 16.46
N GLN A 247 -39.33 13.72 15.44
CA GLN A 247 -39.47 14.82 14.44
C GLN A 247 -39.53 16.30 14.91
N ASN A 248 -38.55 17.11 14.50
CA ASN A 248 -38.70 18.06 13.38
C ASN A 248 -37.41 18.87 13.07
N LEU A 249 -37.24 19.23 11.79
CA LEU A 249 -36.16 20.06 11.26
C LEU A 249 -36.19 21.50 11.79
N ARG A 250 -35.01 22.04 12.15
CA ARG A 250 -34.62 23.40 11.74
C ARG A 250 -33.11 23.58 11.77
N SER A 251 -32.61 24.12 10.67
CA SER A 251 -31.20 24.41 10.37
C SER A 251 -30.65 25.52 11.26
N THR A 252 -29.39 25.40 11.68
CA THR A 252 -28.47 26.52 11.83
C THR A 252 -27.05 26.06 11.49
N GLU A 253 -26.50 26.66 10.44
CA GLU A 253 -25.08 26.66 10.12
C GLU A 253 -24.28 27.26 11.30
N SER A 254 -23.17 26.63 11.65
CA SER A 254 -21.97 27.33 12.08
C SER A 254 -20.77 26.42 11.89
N ALA A 255 -19.97 26.77 10.88
CA ALA A 255 -18.69 26.18 10.57
C ALA A 255 -17.73 26.24 11.76
N LYS A 256 -17.09 25.10 12.06
CA LYS A 256 -15.77 25.05 12.67
C LYS A 256 -14.98 23.92 12.01
N ASN A 257 -14.07 24.31 11.10
CA ASN A 257 -13.02 23.45 10.57
C ASN A 257 -12.18 22.89 11.73
N PRO A 258 -12.03 21.57 11.88
CA PRO A 258 -10.96 21.02 12.70
C PRO A 258 -9.64 21.23 11.96
N LYS A 259 -8.69 21.83 12.67
CA LYS A 259 -7.33 22.08 12.19
C LYS A 259 -6.58 20.74 12.02
N HIS A 260 -6.70 20.12 10.86
CA HIS A 260 -5.67 19.17 10.43
C HIS A 260 -4.41 19.96 10.05
N SER A 261 -3.27 19.49 10.58
CA SER A 261 -1.93 20.07 10.46
C SER A 261 -1.68 20.74 9.11
N SER A 262 -1.70 22.09 9.09
CA SER A 262 -1.38 22.88 7.90
C SER A 262 0.04 22.60 7.39
N ALA A 263 0.94 22.10 8.26
CA ALA A 263 2.28 21.68 7.89
C ALA A 263 2.28 20.42 7.01
N PHE A 264 1.37 19.46 7.23
CA PHE A 264 1.23 18.26 6.39
C PHE A 264 0.83 18.63 4.96
N VAL A 265 -0.21 19.45 4.80
CA VAL A 265 -0.69 19.92 3.49
C VAL A 265 0.33 20.83 2.81
N GLN A 266 1.03 21.70 3.57
CA GLN A 266 2.06 22.58 3.01
C GLN A 266 3.32 21.83 2.57
N ASN A 267 3.76 20.78 3.30
CA ASN A 267 4.82 19.90 2.81
C ASN A 267 4.37 19.07 1.60
N LEU A 268 3.12 18.58 1.61
CA LEU A 268 2.51 17.87 0.47
C LEU A 268 2.53 18.73 -0.79
N ILE A 269 2.08 19.97 -0.66
CA ILE A 269 2.04 20.95 -1.74
C ILE A 269 3.46 21.29 -2.19
N THR A 270 4.45 21.32 -1.29
CA THR A 270 5.84 21.61 -1.67
C THR A 270 6.48 20.46 -2.44
N ILE A 271 6.26 19.21 -2.02
CA ILE A 271 6.72 18.01 -2.73
C ILE A 271 6.02 17.89 -4.10
N LEU A 272 4.73 18.22 -4.19
CA LEU A 272 3.97 18.16 -5.45
C LEU A 272 4.21 19.37 -6.37
N ARG A 273 4.51 20.57 -5.84
CA ARG A 273 4.77 21.79 -6.64
C ARG A 273 6.19 21.88 -7.20
N GLN A 274 7.13 21.07 -6.73
CA GLN A 274 8.47 21.01 -7.33
C GLN A 274 8.48 20.39 -8.74
N GLN A 275 7.31 20.07 -9.34
CA GLN A 275 7.20 19.45 -10.67
C GLN A 275 6.05 19.99 -11.56
N ALA A 276 5.70 21.27 -11.43
CA ALA A 276 4.98 21.97 -12.50
C ALA A 276 5.98 22.72 -13.39
#